data_AF-A0AAV5WPY3-F1
#
_entry.id   AF-A0AAV5WPY3-F1
#
_cell.length_a   1.000
_cell.length_b   1.000
_cell.length_c   1.000
_cell.angle_alpha   90.00
_cell.angle_beta   90.00
_cell.angle_gamma   90.00
#
_symmetry.space_group_name_H-M   'P 1'
#
loop_
_entity.id
_entity.type
_entity.pdbx_description
1 polymer ?
#
loop_
_entity_poly.entity_id
_entity_poly.type
_entity_poly.pdbx_seq_one_letter_code
_entity_poly.pdbx_strand_id
1 'polypeptide(L)'
;MVRSDLKCGAETIKLCCRAEVDALREDKPVKSMTSNYPGIRRKLACVLENELAGIERVFIGRKKRNEDCPNYTITKVVEYKTSEIKKCLNGRESWCYSVLFDILSRIRSELQQELYNYIEIEFDPLNKICTHRLICHFLRQIHSVARQSVAFDSIILPIFGR
;
A
#
# COMPACT_ATOMS: atom_id res chain seq x y z
N MET A 1 -0.49 3.46 -14.09
CA MET A 1 0.05 2.11 -13.83
C MET A 1 1.51 2.28 -13.47
N VAL A 2 1.97 1.63 -12.40
CA VAL A 2 3.32 1.81 -11.84
C VAL A 2 4.01 0.45 -11.84
N ARG A 3 5.27 0.43 -12.28
CA ARG A 3 6.12 -0.75 -12.22
C ARG A 3 7.12 -0.57 -11.09
N SER A 4 7.22 -1.57 -10.22
CA SER A 4 8.14 -1.57 -9.09
C SER A 4 8.82 -2.92 -8.97
N ASP A 5 10.04 -2.90 -8.41
CA ASP A 5 10.82 -4.11 -8.17
C ASP A 5 10.90 -4.34 -6.66
N LEU A 6 10.43 -5.50 -6.20
CA LEU A 6 10.63 -5.95 -4.84
C LEU A 6 11.86 -6.87 -4.80
N LYS A 7 12.90 -6.46 -4.08
CA LYS A 7 14.18 -7.17 -4.02
C LYS A 7 14.40 -7.79 -2.64
N CYS A 8 14.85 -9.04 -2.62
CA CYS A 8 15.31 -9.72 -1.42
C CYS A 8 16.57 -10.54 -1.75
N GLY A 9 17.73 -10.09 -1.24
CA GLY A 9 19.02 -10.68 -1.62
C GLY A 9 19.27 -10.57 -3.13
N ALA A 10 19.52 -11.71 -3.78
CA ALA A 10 19.73 -11.80 -5.23
C ALA A 10 18.43 -11.90 -6.04
N GLU A 11 17.30 -12.16 -5.39
CA GLU A 11 16.03 -12.35 -6.07
C GLU A 11 15.25 -11.04 -6.25
N THR A 12 14.47 -10.98 -7.32
CA THR A 12 13.61 -9.84 -7.64
C THR A 12 12.24 -10.32 -8.11
N ILE A 13 11.19 -9.73 -7.56
CA ILE A 13 9.81 -9.86 -8.04
C ILE A 13 9.42 -8.52 -8.67
N LYS A 14 9.03 -8.57 -9.95
CA LYS A 14 8.52 -7.40 -10.66
C LYS A 14 7.03 -7.26 -10.38
N LEU A 15 6.62 -6.08 -9.95
CA LEU A 15 5.24 -5.74 -9.64
C LEU A 15 4.72 -4.73 -10.65
N CYS A 16 3.48 -4.94 -11.07
CA CYS A 16 2.74 -3.98 -11.87
C CYS A 16 1.48 -3.61 -11.09
N CYS A 17 1.47 -2.42 -10.51
CA CYS A 17 0.41 -1.96 -9.64
C CYS A 17 -0.44 -0.87 -10.32
N ARG A 18 -1.75 -0.94 -10.09
CA ARG A 18 -2.66 0.18 -10.33
C ARG A 18 -2.93 0.83 -8.98
N ALA A 19 -2.62 2.11 -8.87
CA ALA A 19 -2.86 2.89 -7.67
C ALA A 19 -3.73 4.10 -8.01
N GLU A 20 -4.65 4.43 -7.10
CA GLU A 20 -5.38 5.69 -7.13
C GLU A 20 -4.48 6.82 -6.63
N VAL A 21 -4.46 7.93 -7.35
CA VAL A 21 -3.73 9.15 -6.97
C VAL A 21 -4.74 10.22 -6.61
N ASP A 22 -4.51 10.96 -5.53
CA ASP A 22 -5.49 11.94 -5.05
C ASP A 22 -5.46 13.20 -5.92
N ALA A 23 -4.28 13.61 -6.36
CA ALA A 23 -4.07 14.77 -7.22
C ALA A 23 -2.72 14.68 -7.96
N LEU A 24 -2.50 15.66 -8.84
CA LEU A 24 -1.22 15.93 -9.46
C LEU A 24 -0.68 17.28 -8.96
N ARG A 25 0.63 17.37 -8.75
CA ARG A 25 1.36 18.61 -8.55
C ARG A 25 2.57 18.62 -9.46
N GLU A 26 2.65 19.61 -10.35
CA GLU A 26 3.75 19.68 -11.34
C GLU A 26 3.86 18.36 -12.12
N ASP A 27 2.71 17.81 -12.55
CA ASP A 27 2.56 16.50 -13.22
C ASP A 27 3.03 15.27 -12.43
N LYS A 28 3.41 15.44 -11.16
CA LYS A 28 3.77 14.35 -10.27
C LYS A 28 2.59 13.94 -9.40
N PRO A 29 2.36 12.63 -9.19
CA PRO A 29 1.29 12.17 -8.33
C PRO A 29 1.57 12.53 -6.88
N VAL A 30 0.51 12.91 -6.16
CA VAL A 30 0.57 13.23 -4.73
C VAL A 30 -0.56 12.52 -3.99
N LYS A 31 -0.30 12.20 -2.73
CA LYS A 31 -1.31 11.74 -1.78
C LYS A 31 -1.66 12.82 -0.77
N SER A 32 -2.86 12.74 -0.26
CA SER A 32 -3.37 13.61 0.79
C SER A 32 -3.84 12.77 1.98
N MET A 33 -3.66 13.28 3.18
CA MET A 33 -4.27 12.69 4.37
C MET A 33 -4.55 13.73 5.43
N THR A 34 -5.44 13.38 6.35
CA THR A 34 -5.78 14.24 7.49
C THR A 34 -5.37 13.60 8.80
N SER A 35 -4.52 14.28 9.58
CA SER A 35 -4.06 13.80 10.90
C SER A 35 -3.37 14.88 11.73
N ASN A 36 -3.66 14.91 13.04
CA ASN A 36 -2.93 15.77 13.98
C ASN A 36 -1.54 15.24 14.31
N TYR A 37 -1.45 13.94 14.51
CA TYR A 37 -0.20 13.23 14.76
C TYR A 37 -0.39 11.80 14.24
N PRO A 38 0.02 11.50 12.99
CA PRO A 38 -0.15 10.15 12.47
C PRO A 38 0.71 9.20 13.31
N GLY A 39 0.07 8.24 13.98
CA GLY A 39 0.76 7.19 14.71
C GLY A 39 1.61 6.31 13.78
N ILE A 40 2.52 5.53 14.36
CA ILE A 40 3.50 4.73 13.61
C ILE A 40 2.87 3.84 12.54
N ARG A 41 1.73 3.21 12.85
CA ARG A 41 1.00 2.33 11.91
C ARG A 41 0.53 3.09 10.67
N ARG A 42 0.02 4.31 10.85
CA ARG A 42 -0.49 5.13 9.75
C ARG A 42 0.64 5.69 8.89
N LYS A 43 1.76 6.06 9.51
CA LYS A 43 2.98 6.43 8.80
C LYS A 43 3.52 5.26 7.97
N LEU A 44 3.54 4.07 8.55
CA LEU A 44 4.01 2.86 7.86
C LEU A 44 3.11 2.52 6.66
N ALA A 45 1.79 2.51 6.83
CA ALA A 45 0.85 2.29 5.73
C ALA A 45 1.04 3.33 4.60
N CYS A 46 1.18 4.61 4.96
CA CYS A 46 1.45 5.69 4.02
C CYS A 46 2.74 5.45 3.20
N VAL A 47 3.84 5.09 3.86
CA VAL A 47 5.11 4.85 3.18
C VAL A 47 5.00 3.65 2.23
N LEU A 48 4.40 2.55 2.66
CA LEU A 48 4.24 1.35 1.82
C LEU A 48 3.34 1.63 0.60
N GLU A 49 2.19 2.29 0.80
CA GLU A 49 1.28 2.66 -0.29
C GLU A 49 1.99 3.55 -1.30
N ASN A 50 2.68 4.59 -0.83
CA ASN A 50 3.31 5.57 -1.69
C ASN A 50 4.51 5.04 -2.46
N GLU A 51 5.40 4.28 -1.80
CA GLU A 51 6.58 3.74 -2.48
C GLU A 51 6.17 2.74 -3.58
N LEU A 52 5.14 1.91 -3.33
CA LEU A 52 4.64 0.96 -4.33
C LEU A 52 3.84 1.66 -5.46
N ALA A 53 3.25 2.83 -5.17
CA ALA A 53 2.57 3.68 -6.15
C ALA A 53 3.48 4.72 -6.81
N GLY A 54 4.79 4.77 -6.52
CA GLY A 54 5.71 5.77 -7.08
C GLY A 54 5.39 7.22 -6.66
N ILE A 55 4.82 7.42 -5.47
CA ILE A 55 4.39 8.72 -4.95
C ILE A 55 5.45 9.28 -4.01
N GLU A 56 6.07 10.39 -4.41
CA GLU A 56 7.17 11.01 -3.66
C GLU A 56 6.70 11.97 -2.55
N ARG A 57 5.46 12.49 -2.65
CA ARG A 57 4.98 13.62 -1.85
C ARG A 57 3.61 13.35 -1.24
N VAL A 58 3.44 13.78 0.01
CA VAL A 58 2.20 13.67 0.79
C VAL A 58 1.84 15.00 1.41
N PHE A 59 0.60 15.41 1.27
CA PHE A 59 0.03 16.56 1.98
C PHE A 59 -0.73 16.09 3.22
N ILE A 60 -0.34 16.58 4.38
CA ILE A 60 -0.98 16.27 5.65
C ILE A 60 -1.74 17.49 6.16
N GLY A 61 -3.07 17.41 6.12
CA GLY A 61 -3.96 18.36 6.77
C GLY A 61 -4.03 18.12 8.28
N ARG A 62 -3.60 19.11 9.08
CA ARG A 62 -3.77 19.16 10.53
C ARG A 62 -5.18 19.63 10.84
N LYS A 63 -5.91 18.88 11.67
CA LYS A 63 -7.31 19.13 11.99
C LYS A 63 -7.50 19.58 13.44
N LYS A 64 -8.01 20.77 13.67
CA LYS A 64 -8.39 21.18 15.04
C LYS A 64 -9.88 20.96 15.22
N ARG A 65 -10.28 20.41 16.37
CA ARG A 65 -11.68 20.48 16.78
C ARG A 65 -11.91 21.90 17.28
N ASN A 66 -12.88 22.59 16.71
CA ASN A 66 -13.29 23.89 17.24
C ASN A 66 -14.18 23.66 18.46
N GLU A 67 -14.06 24.48 19.49
CA GLU A 67 -14.92 24.41 20.67
C GLU A 67 -16.35 24.85 20.31
N ASP A 68 -16.46 25.81 19.38
CA ASP A 68 -17.73 26.40 18.94
C ASP A 68 -18.35 25.70 17.71
N CYS A 69 -17.67 24.70 17.13
CA CYS A 69 -18.20 23.96 15.98
C CYS A 69 -17.89 22.47 16.13
N PRO A 70 -18.91 21.57 16.06
CA PRO A 70 -18.71 20.13 16.22
C PRO A 70 -17.82 19.53 15.13
N ASN A 71 -17.58 20.25 14.03
CA ASN A 71 -16.81 19.78 12.88
C ASN A 71 -15.30 20.04 13.04
N TYR A 72 -14.51 19.08 12.54
CA TYR A 72 -13.07 19.26 12.41
C TYR A 72 -12.76 20.25 11.29
N THR A 73 -11.95 21.26 11.59
CA THR A 73 -11.46 22.22 10.59
C THR A 73 -9.99 21.95 10.30
N ILE A 74 -9.60 21.94 9.01
CA ILE A 74 -8.20 21.88 8.63
C ILE A 74 -7.56 23.24 8.91
N THR A 75 -6.60 23.28 9.84
CA THR A 75 -5.94 24.52 10.27
C THR A 75 -4.59 24.75 9.59
N LYS A 76 -3.97 23.67 9.09
CA LYS A 76 -2.68 23.74 8.42
C LYS A 76 -2.55 22.57 7.46
N VAL A 77 -2.01 22.81 6.27
CA VAL A 77 -1.57 21.76 5.35
C VAL A 77 -0.05 21.79 5.31
N VAL A 78 0.58 20.63 5.49
CA VAL A 78 2.04 20.50 5.43
C VAL A 78 2.38 19.44 4.39
N GLU A 79 3.28 19.79 3.48
CA GLU A 79 3.86 18.84 2.54
C GLU A 79 5.03 18.10 3.20
N TYR A 80 5.09 16.79 2.96
CA TYR A 80 6.21 15.94 3.34
C TYR A 80 6.65 15.10 2.14
N LYS A 81 7.94 14.83 2.04
CA LYS A 81 8.43 13.75 1.17
C LYS A 81 8.11 12.41 1.83
N THR A 82 7.73 11.40 1.04
CA THR A 82 7.54 10.02 1.52
C THR A 82 8.80 9.51 2.24
N SER A 83 9.99 9.88 1.74
CA SER A 83 11.28 9.54 2.36
C SER A 83 11.50 10.17 3.74
N GLU A 84 10.90 11.34 4.04
CA GLU A 84 10.99 11.97 5.36
C GLU A 84 10.12 11.24 6.38
N ILE A 85 8.94 10.79 5.96
CA ILE A 85 8.05 9.98 6.81
C ILE A 85 8.71 8.62 7.09
N LYS A 86 9.37 8.03 6.09
CA LYS A 86 10.11 6.76 6.20
C LYS A 86 11.20 6.79 7.28
N LYS A 87 11.95 7.90 7.42
CA LYS A 87 12.97 8.05 8.47
C LYS A 87 12.41 7.84 9.88
N CYS A 88 11.12 8.12 10.11
CA CYS A 88 10.48 7.90 11.41
C CYS A 88 10.10 6.43 11.69
N LEU A 89 10.26 5.52 10.72
CA LEU A 89 9.80 4.14 10.84
C LEU A 89 10.84 3.19 11.45
N ASN A 90 12.11 3.59 11.50
CA ASN A 90 13.24 2.80 12.01
C ASN A 90 13.32 1.41 11.37
N GLY A 91 13.19 1.31 10.04
CA GLY A 91 13.36 0.07 9.29
C GLY A 91 12.18 -0.90 9.36
N ARG A 92 11.06 -0.53 10.01
CA ARG A 92 9.85 -1.37 10.05
C ARG A 92 9.25 -1.62 8.67
N GLU A 93 9.43 -0.69 7.74
CA GLU A 93 9.03 -0.83 6.35
C GLU A 93 9.83 -1.92 5.63
N SER A 94 11.13 -2.03 5.90
CA SER A 94 11.98 -3.08 5.32
C SER A 94 11.47 -4.47 5.71
N TRP A 95 11.11 -4.65 6.98
CA TRP A 95 10.52 -5.90 7.45
C TRP A 95 9.19 -6.19 6.72
N CYS A 96 8.33 -5.19 6.50
CA CYS A 96 7.10 -5.38 5.71
C CYS A 96 7.39 -5.78 4.26
N TYR A 97 8.41 -5.21 3.62
CA TYR A 97 8.80 -5.58 2.26
C TYR A 97 9.34 -6.99 2.17
N SER A 98 10.19 -7.42 3.11
CA SER A 98 10.67 -8.81 3.16
C SER A 98 9.52 -9.80 3.28
N VAL A 99 8.55 -9.48 4.14
CA VAL A 99 7.40 -10.33 4.35
C VAL A 99 6.49 -10.38 3.11
N LEU A 100 6.27 -9.24 2.46
CA LEU A 100 5.54 -9.20 1.18
C LEU A 100 6.26 -10.03 0.11
N PHE A 101 7.59 -9.98 0.08
CA PHE A 101 8.40 -10.77 -0.84
C PHE A 101 8.22 -12.26 -0.63
N ASP A 102 8.25 -12.74 0.62
CA ASP A 102 8.06 -14.17 0.93
C ASP A 102 6.69 -14.68 0.49
N ILE A 103 5.63 -13.89 0.71
CA ILE A 103 4.27 -14.23 0.29
C ILE A 103 4.19 -14.35 -1.24
N LEU A 104 4.65 -13.32 -1.95
CA LEU A 104 4.61 -13.29 -3.40
C LEU A 104 5.48 -14.38 -4.02
N SER A 105 6.60 -14.74 -3.39
CA SER A 105 7.45 -15.84 -3.82
C SER A 105 6.72 -17.17 -3.72
N ARG A 106 6.01 -17.43 -2.62
CA ARG A 106 5.20 -18.65 -2.45
C ARG A 106 4.09 -18.75 -3.49
N ILE A 107 3.33 -17.67 -3.67
CA ILE A 107 2.26 -17.60 -4.68
C ILE A 107 2.83 -17.87 -6.07
N ARG A 108 3.97 -17.24 -6.42
CA ARG A 108 4.64 -17.47 -7.71
C ARG A 108 5.03 -18.93 -7.89
N SER A 109 5.60 -19.57 -6.87
CA SER A 109 6.02 -20.97 -6.95
C SER A 109 4.83 -21.92 -7.11
N GLU A 110 3.73 -21.69 -6.37
CA GLU A 110 2.51 -22.49 -6.48
C GLU A 110 1.86 -22.35 -7.86
N LEU A 111 1.77 -21.13 -8.39
CA LEU A 111 1.27 -20.86 -9.75
C LEU A 111 2.14 -21.45 -10.87
N GLN A 112 3.43 -21.68 -10.61
CA GLN A 112 4.35 -22.25 -11.60
C GLN A 112 4.33 -23.78 -11.61
N GLN A 113 4.10 -24.40 -10.46
CA GLN A 113 4.07 -25.87 -10.32
C GLN A 113 2.76 -26.47 -10.82
N GLU A 114 1.68 -25.71 -10.76
CA GLU A 114 0.34 -26.17 -11.03
C GLU A 114 -0.29 -25.35 -12.15
N LEU A 115 -1.07 -25.98 -13.03
CA LEU A 115 -1.83 -25.29 -14.10
C LEU A 115 -3.06 -24.55 -13.53
N TYR A 116 -2.90 -23.91 -12.36
CA TYR A 116 -3.95 -23.09 -11.78
C TYR A 116 -4.02 -21.76 -12.53
N ASN A 117 -5.17 -21.51 -13.15
CA ASN A 117 -5.45 -20.23 -13.79
C ASN A 117 -5.80 -19.13 -12.77
N TYR A 118 -6.05 -19.50 -11.51
CA TYR A 118 -6.36 -18.60 -10.41
C TYR A 118 -6.01 -19.26 -9.06
N ILE A 119 -5.67 -18.44 -8.07
CA ILE A 119 -5.52 -18.83 -6.67
C ILE A 119 -6.28 -17.82 -5.83
N GLU A 120 -7.13 -18.31 -4.91
CA GLU A 120 -7.78 -17.48 -3.90
C GLU A 120 -6.90 -17.40 -2.65
N ILE A 121 -6.64 -16.19 -2.17
CA ILE A 121 -5.78 -15.94 -1.01
C ILE A 121 -6.65 -15.37 0.10
N GLU A 122 -6.89 -16.17 1.14
CA GLU A 122 -7.63 -15.75 2.33
C GLU A 122 -6.68 -15.29 3.45
N PHE A 123 -7.10 -14.27 4.21
CA PHE A 123 -6.38 -13.79 5.38
C PHE A 123 -7.09 -14.23 6.67
N ASP A 124 -6.46 -15.11 7.45
CA ASP A 124 -6.94 -15.50 8.78
C ASP A 124 -6.19 -14.73 9.89
N PRO A 125 -6.85 -13.78 10.58
CA PRO A 125 -6.24 -13.03 11.68
C PRO A 125 -6.03 -13.83 12.97
N LEU A 126 -6.66 -15.01 13.13
CA LEU A 126 -6.64 -15.85 14.33
C LEU A 126 -5.60 -16.97 14.23
N ASN A 127 -5.47 -17.61 13.06
CA ASN A 127 -4.53 -18.73 12.87
C ASN A 127 -3.08 -18.32 12.58
N LYS A 128 -2.75 -17.02 12.58
CA LYS A 128 -1.40 -16.47 12.36
C LYS A 128 -0.69 -16.94 11.07
N ILE A 129 -1.35 -17.70 10.20
CA ILE A 129 -0.89 -17.91 8.83
C ILE A 129 -1.39 -16.71 8.03
N CYS A 130 -0.68 -15.61 8.26
CA CYS A 130 -0.51 -14.45 7.40
C CYS A 130 0.24 -13.40 8.22
N THR A 131 1.55 -13.41 8.10
CA THR A 131 2.33 -12.22 7.75
C THR A 131 1.59 -10.86 7.88
N HIS A 132 1.42 -10.44 9.14
CA HIS A 132 1.08 -9.13 9.70
C HIS A 132 0.07 -8.20 8.97
N ARG A 133 -0.99 -7.87 9.72
CA ARG A 133 -2.05 -6.82 9.58
C ARG A 133 -1.85 -5.62 8.62
N LEU A 134 -0.64 -5.19 8.29
CA LEU A 134 -0.37 -4.12 7.32
C LEU A 134 -0.40 -4.62 5.87
N ILE A 135 0.04 -5.84 5.61
CA ILE A 135 -0.07 -6.48 4.29
C ILE A 135 -1.54 -6.72 3.95
N CYS A 136 -2.37 -6.98 4.96
CA CYS A 136 -3.82 -7.11 4.80
C CYS A 136 -4.50 -5.78 4.42
N HIS A 137 -3.99 -4.64 4.90
CA HIS A 137 -4.45 -3.33 4.45
C HIS A 137 -4.01 -3.06 3.00
N PHE A 138 -2.81 -3.50 2.64
CA PHE A 138 -2.28 -3.40 1.28
C PHE A 138 -3.09 -4.26 0.28
N LEU A 139 -3.37 -5.52 0.64
CA LEU A 139 -4.26 -6.41 -0.14
C LEU A 139 -5.68 -5.84 -0.24
N ARG A 140 -6.20 -5.21 0.82
CA ARG A 140 -7.51 -4.51 0.78
C ARG A 140 -7.51 -3.27 -0.12
N GLN A 141 -6.41 -2.52 -0.21
CA GLN A 141 -6.33 -1.37 -1.12
C GLN A 141 -6.25 -1.83 -2.58
N ILE A 142 -5.53 -2.92 -2.89
CA ILE A 142 -5.59 -3.58 -4.20
C ILE A 142 -7.03 -4.01 -4.52
N HIS A 143 -7.76 -4.54 -3.53
CA HIS A 143 -9.16 -4.95 -3.65
C HIS A 143 -10.15 -3.78 -3.86
N SER A 144 -9.85 -2.59 -3.31
CA SER A 144 -10.69 -1.39 -3.46
C SER A 144 -10.65 -0.83 -4.89
N VAL A 145 -9.53 -0.99 -5.59
CA VAL A 145 -9.37 -0.59 -7.00
C VAL A 145 -10.12 -1.55 -7.95
N ALA A 146 -10.34 -2.80 -7.54
CA ALA A 146 -11.13 -3.78 -8.29
C ALA A 146 -12.65 -3.55 -8.23
N ARG A 147 -13.16 -2.76 -7.26
CA ARG A 147 -14.61 -2.55 -7.04
C ARG A 147 -15.32 -1.62 -8.02
N GLN A 148 -14.63 -1.01 -8.99
CA GLN A 148 -15.27 -0.27 -10.08
C GLN A 148 -15.55 -1.13 -11.34
N SER A 149 -15.20 -2.42 -11.32
CA SER A 149 -15.65 -3.39 -12.31
C SER A 149 -16.43 -4.51 -11.60
N VAL A 150 -17.75 -4.45 -11.75
CA VAL A 150 -18.73 -5.54 -11.65
C VAL A 150 -18.21 -6.84 -10.97
N ALA A 151 -18.64 -7.01 -9.71
CA ALA A 151 -18.81 -8.27 -8.98
C ALA A 151 -17.77 -9.38 -9.21
N PHE A 152 -16.64 -9.37 -8.49
CA PHE A 152 -15.92 -10.59 -8.07
C PHE A 152 -15.13 -10.33 -6.78
N ASP A 153 -15.28 -11.21 -5.78
CA ASP A 153 -14.59 -11.25 -4.48
C ASP A 153 -13.20 -11.93 -4.58
N SER A 154 -12.46 -11.69 -5.67
CA SER A 154 -11.16 -12.33 -5.91
C SER A 154 -10.21 -11.36 -6.60
N ILE A 155 -9.00 -11.22 -6.07
CA ILE A 155 -7.93 -10.45 -6.72
C ILE A 155 -7.39 -11.29 -7.88
N ILE A 156 -7.89 -11.03 -9.09
CA ILE A 156 -7.31 -11.56 -10.33
C ILE A 156 -6.12 -10.66 -10.72
N LEU A 157 -4.90 -11.18 -10.61
CA LEU A 157 -3.71 -10.53 -11.16
C LEU A 157 -3.62 -10.87 -12.66
N PRO A 158 -3.65 -9.90 -13.59
CA PRO A 158 -3.49 -10.20 -15.01
C PRO A 158 -2.04 -10.60 -15.31
N ILE A 159 -1.91 -11.75 -15.98
CA ILE A 159 -0.66 -12.28 -16.53
C ILE A 159 -0.34 -11.48 -17.81
N PHE A 160 0.76 -10.71 -17.82
CA PHE A 160 1.39 -10.35 -19.09
C PHE A 160 2.36 -11.46 -19.47
N GLY A 161 1.89 -12.34 -20.36
CA GLY A 161 2.73 -13.30 -21.07
C GLY A 161 3.14 -12.72 -22.42
N ARG A 162 4.42 -12.39 -22.55
CA ARG A 162 5.38 -12.84 -23.59
C ARG A 162 6.67 -12.06 -23.44
#